data_AF-A0A3D5CLZ5-F1
#
_entry.id   AF-A0A3D5CLZ5-F1
#
_cell.length_a   1.000
_cell.length_b   1.000
_cell.length_c   1.000
_cell.angle_alpha   90.00
_cell.angle_beta   90.00
_cell.angle_gamma   90.00
#
_symmetry.space_group_name_H-M   'P 1'
#
loop_
_entity.id
_entity.type
_entity.pdbx_description
1 polymer ?
#
loop_
_entity_poly.entity_id
_entity_poly.type
_entity_poly.pdbx_seq_one_letter_code
_entity_poly.pdbx_strand_id
1 'polypeptide(L)' 'LQVTIQDAAEADRTFDMLMGSAVPPRRRFIQTHAKEVRNLDV' A
#
# COMPACT_ATOMS: atom_id res chain seq x y z
N LEU A 1 0.92 6.76 -18.72
CA LEU A 1 0.14 7.12 -17.50
C LEU A 1 0.98 8.07 -16.68
N GLN A 2 0.44 9.23 -16.30
CA GLN A 2 1.11 10.18 -15.41
C GLN A 2 0.67 9.90 -13.98
N VAL A 3 1.61 9.67 -13.07
CA VAL A 3 1.34 9.45 -11.65
C VAL A 3 1.20 10.80 -10.96
N THR A 4 0.16 10.97 -10.15
CA THR A 4 -0.08 12.19 -9.36
C THR A 4 -0.17 11.83 -7.88
N ILE A 5 0.28 12.75 -7.03
CA ILE A 5 0.22 12.61 -5.57
C ILE A 5 -0.80 13.63 -5.08
N GLN A 6 -1.89 13.14 -4.47
CA GLN A 6 -2.98 13.99 -3.97
C GLN A 6 -2.71 14.47 -2.54
N ASP A 7 -2.18 13.59 -1.69
CA ASP A 7 -1.75 13.90 -0.32
C ASP A 7 -0.39 13.24 -0.05
N ALA A 8 0.62 14.08 0.22
CA ALA A 8 1.98 13.63 0.48
C ALA A 8 2.10 12.88 1.81
N ALA A 9 1.37 13.29 2.85
CA ALA A 9 1.44 12.66 4.17
C ALA A 9 0.79 11.28 4.18
N GLU A 10 -0.30 11.10 3.43
CA GLU A 10 -0.92 9.79 3.25
C GLU A 10 -0.05 8.84 2.43
N ALA A 11 0.54 9.36 1.35
CA ALA A 11 1.48 8.61 0.52
C ALA A 11 2.67 8.11 1.34
N ASP A 12 3.32 8.97 2.13
CA ASP A 12 4.46 8.61 2.97
C ASP A 12 4.12 7.50 3.97
N ARG A 13 2.97 7.58 4.63
CA ARG A 13 2.50 6.53 5.55
C ARG A 13 2.29 5.20 4.83
N THR A 14 1.73 5.25 3.64
CA THR A 14 1.49 4.06 2.81
C THR A 14 2.81 3.43 2.38
N PHE A 15 3.78 4.24 1.97
CA PHE A 15 5.12 3.77 1.62
C PHE A 15 5.85 3.17 2.82
N ASP A 16 5.84 3.80 3.98
CA ASP A 16 6.50 3.27 5.18
C ASP A 16 5.86 1.94 5.64
N MET A 17 4.53 1.85 5.63
CA MET A 17 3.83 0.62 6.00
C MET A 17 4.15 -0.55 5.06
N LEU A 18 4.21 -0.31 3.75
CA LEU A 18 4.38 -1.36 2.74
C LEU A 18 5.85 -1.68 2.46
N MET A 19 6.73 -0.68 2.51
CA MET A 19 8.12 -0.78 2.08
C MET A 19 9.13 -0.61 3.23
N GLY A 20 8.67 -0.24 4.42
CA GLY A 20 9.51 -0.13 5.61
C GLY A 20 9.99 -1.47 6.15
N SER A 21 10.85 -1.43 7.16
CA SER A 21 11.48 -2.61 7.76
C SER A 21 10.51 -3.43 8.63
N ALA A 22 9.41 -2.83 9.09
CA ALA A 22 8.47 -3.46 9.99
C ALA A 22 7.61 -4.52 9.28
N VAL A 23 7.87 -5.80 9.60
CA VAL A 23 7.14 -6.94 9.03
C VAL A 23 5.68 -7.06 9.51
N PRO A 24 5.34 -6.88 10.80
CA PRO A 24 3.97 -7.06 11.29
C PRO A 24 2.91 -6.18 10.60
N PRO A 25 3.08 -4.84 10.43
CA PRO A 25 2.07 -4.00 9.80
C PRO A 25 1.84 -4.38 8.33
N ARG A 26 2.92 -4.64 7.58
CA ARG A 26 2.84 -5.15 6.21
C ARG A 26 2.06 -6.45 6.11
N ARG A 27 2.36 -7.42 6.99
CA ARG A 27 1.67 -8.72 6.98
C ARG A 27 0.17 -8.56 7.22
N ARG A 28 -0.22 -7.70 8.18
CA ARG A 28 -1.63 -7.41 8.46
C ARG A 28 -2.32 -6.80 7.25
N PHE A 29 -1.71 -5.79 6.63
CA PHE A 29 -2.27 -5.14 5.44
C PHE A 29 -2.53 -6.15 4.31
N ILE A 30 -1.54 -6.98 3.99
CA ILE A 30 -1.69 -8.00 2.94
C ILE A 30 -2.81 -8.97 3.30
N GLN A 31 -2.87 -9.47 4.53
CA GLN A 31 -3.89 -10.44 4.94
C GLN A 31 -5.31 -9.86 4.89
N THR A 32 -5.47 -8.59 5.25
CA THR A 32 -6.76 -7.89 5.21
C THR A 32 -7.22 -7.69 3.77
N HIS A 33 -6.36 -7.20 2.88
CA HIS A 33 -6.76 -6.76 1.54
C HIS A 33 -6.52 -7.78 0.42
N ALA A 34 -5.85 -8.91 0.68
CA ALA A 34 -5.45 -9.89 -0.34
C ALA A 34 -6.61 -10.43 -1.20
N LYS A 35 -7.84 -10.43 -0.67
CA LYS A 35 -9.03 -10.92 -1.40
C LYS A 35 -9.85 -9.81 -2.06
N GLU A 36 -9.54 -8.57 -1.74
CA GLU A 36 -10.32 -7.41 -2.19
C GLU A 36 -9.85 -6.91 -3.55
N VAL A 37 -8.61 -7.23 -3.93
CA VAL A 37 -8.05 -6.84 -5.20
C VAL A 37 -8.37 -7.87 -6.28
N ARG A 38 -9.14 -7.45 -7.30
CA ARG A 38 -9.48 -8.29 -8.47
C ARG A 38 -8.70 -7.95 -9.73
N ASN A 39 -8.29 -6.69 -9.89
CA ASN A 39 -7.69 -6.17 -11.12
C ASN A 39 -6.43 -5.36 -10.78
N LEU A 40 -5.33 -6.04 -10.45
CA LEU A 40 -4.06 -5.35 -10.18
C LEU A 40 -3.31 -5.00 -11.48
N ASP A 41 -3.57 -5.74 -12.56
CA ASP A 41 -2.77 -5.73 -13.79
C ASP A 41 -3.58 -5.41 -15.07
N VAL A 42 -4.78 -4.82 -14.97
CA VAL A 42 -5.68 -4.52 -16.11
C VAL A 42 -5.62 -3.05 -16.49
#